data_AF-A0A9W8JMS8-F1
#
_entry.id   AF-A0A9W8JMS8-F1
#
_cell.length_a   1.000
_cell.length_b   1.000
_cell.length_c   1.000
_cell.angle_alpha   90.00
_cell.angle_beta   90.00
_cell.angle_gamma   90.00
#
_symmetry.space_group_name_H-M   'P 1'
#
loop_
_entity.id
_entity.type
_entity.pdbx_description
1 polymer ?
#
loop_
_entity_poly.entity_id
_entity_poly.type
_entity_poly.pdbx_seq_one_letter_code
_entity_poly.pdbx_strand_id
1 'polypeptide(L)'
;MSSGRLEVVVGDLALDSFGLDAQTWSRIADEADVVLHNGALVHWVFPYDKLRAPNVLATLTAINLASTGKPKSLVFVSSTSAIDTDHYVKLSESLARDPSGARGVLENDDLEGARSSLKTGYGQTKWVSEKLLFEAGRRGLCGHIVRPGYVVGDSRTAVTNTDDFIWRLVKGCVQLGLVPDIN
;
A
#
# COMPACT_ATOMS: atom_id res chain seq x y z
N MET A 1 -26.23 -16.29 2.47
CA MET A 1 -25.59 -15.91 1.19
C MET A 1 -24.35 -16.76 1.01
N SER A 2 -24.39 -17.81 0.20
CA SER A 2 -23.18 -18.52 -0.24
C SER A 2 -23.32 -18.88 -1.71
N SER A 3 -23.29 -17.87 -2.58
CA SER A 3 -22.80 -18.14 -3.94
C SER A 3 -21.33 -18.50 -3.78
N GLY A 4 -20.87 -19.65 -4.29
CA GLY A 4 -19.48 -20.15 -4.19
C GLY A 4 -18.44 -19.25 -4.89
N ARG A 5 -18.38 -17.98 -4.50
CA ARG A 5 -17.50 -16.91 -5.01
C ARG A 5 -16.48 -16.46 -3.97
N LEU A 6 -16.57 -16.98 -2.75
CA LEU A 6 -15.68 -16.65 -1.65
C LEU A 6 -15.21 -17.95 -0.99
N GLU A 7 -13.91 -18.14 -0.98
CA GLU A 7 -13.22 -19.12 -0.15
C GLU A 7 -12.33 -18.34 0.82
N VAL A 8 -12.32 -18.73 2.10
CA VAL A 8 -11.50 -18.09 3.12
C VAL A 8 -10.38 -19.05 3.50
N VAL A 9 -9.14 -18.56 3.36
CA VAL A 9 -7.93 -19.27 3.77
C VAL A 9 -7.31 -18.50 4.92
N VAL A 10 -7.09 -19.16 6.05
CA VAL A 10 -6.50 -18.55 7.24
C VAL A 10 -4.98 -18.57 7.11
N GLY A 11 -4.34 -17.42 7.27
CA GLY A 11 -2.89 -17.25 7.18
C GLY A 11 -2.42 -15.96 7.86
N ASP A 12 -1.11 -15.74 7.83
CA ASP A 12 -0.45 -14.56 8.38
C ASP A 12 0.58 -14.01 7.38
N LEU A 13 0.42 -12.74 7.01
CA LEU A 13 1.30 -12.05 6.07
C LEU A 13 2.75 -11.95 6.57
N ALA A 14 2.97 -11.97 7.89
CA ALA A 14 4.30 -11.91 8.47
C ALA A 14 5.07 -13.23 8.38
N LEU A 15 4.42 -14.33 8.01
CA LEU A 15 5.03 -15.66 7.91
C LEU A 15 5.37 -16.03 6.47
N ASP A 16 6.32 -16.95 6.33
CA ASP A 16 6.67 -17.57 5.05
C ASP A 16 5.44 -18.22 4.42
N SER A 17 5.31 -18.10 3.10
CA SER A 17 4.15 -18.60 2.36
C SER A 17 2.79 -18.17 2.94
N PHE A 18 2.75 -17.00 3.60
CA PHE A 18 1.59 -16.49 4.34
C PHE A 18 1.11 -17.42 5.47
N GLY A 19 1.98 -18.26 6.02
CA GLY A 19 1.64 -19.26 7.03
C GLY A 19 0.82 -20.44 6.51
N LEU A 20 0.71 -20.59 5.18
CA LEU A 20 -0.06 -21.66 4.54
C LEU A 20 0.75 -22.95 4.50
N ASP A 21 0.06 -24.09 4.62
CA ASP A 21 0.66 -25.38 4.32
C ASP A 21 0.97 -25.54 2.82
N ALA A 22 1.86 -26.47 2.49
CA ALA A 22 2.35 -26.65 1.12
C ALA A 22 1.23 -27.05 0.13
N GLN A 23 0.23 -27.81 0.57
CA GLN A 23 -0.87 -28.25 -0.28
C GLN A 23 -1.76 -27.06 -0.64
N THR A 24 -2.12 -26.25 0.36
CA THR A 24 -2.90 -25.02 0.19
C THR A 24 -2.15 -24.02 -0.68
N TRP A 25 -0.87 -23.80 -0.44
CA TRP A 25 -0.04 -22.90 -1.24
C TRP A 25 0.00 -23.33 -2.72
N SER A 26 0.30 -24.61 -2.99
CA SER A 26 0.38 -25.12 -4.37
C SER A 26 -0.94 -24.95 -5.10
N ARG A 27 -2.05 -25.31 -4.45
CA ARG A 27 -3.38 -25.15 -5.03
C ARG A 27 -3.68 -23.70 -5.41
N ILE A 28 -3.45 -22.74 -4.51
CA ILE A 28 -3.66 -21.32 -4.80
C ILE A 28 -2.75 -20.85 -5.93
N ALA A 29 -1.48 -21.31 -5.95
CA ALA A 29 -0.54 -20.98 -7.00
C ALA A 29 -0.97 -21.53 -8.38
N ASP A 30 -1.66 -22.66 -8.45
CA ASP A 30 -2.13 -23.25 -9.70
C ASP A 30 -3.49 -22.68 -10.15
N GLU A 31 -4.35 -22.33 -9.21
CA GLU A 31 -5.72 -21.87 -9.47
C GLU A 31 -5.81 -20.36 -9.71
N ALA A 32 -5.07 -19.53 -8.97
CA ALA A 32 -5.23 -18.08 -9.02
C ALA A 32 -4.72 -17.46 -10.33
N ASP A 33 -5.53 -16.62 -10.98
CA ASP A 33 -5.12 -15.86 -12.19
C ASP A 33 -4.54 -14.47 -11.86
N VAL A 34 -4.96 -13.90 -10.72
CA VAL A 34 -4.58 -12.56 -10.28
C VAL A 34 -4.35 -12.57 -8.77
N VAL A 35 -3.29 -11.90 -8.32
CA VAL A 35 -3.02 -11.64 -6.90
C VAL A 35 -3.30 -10.16 -6.62
N LEU A 36 -4.28 -9.88 -5.76
CA LEU A 36 -4.53 -8.53 -5.26
C LEU A 36 -3.95 -8.41 -3.85
N HIS A 37 -2.72 -7.88 -3.75
CA HIS A 37 -2.03 -7.70 -2.49
C HIS A 37 -2.40 -6.36 -1.85
N ASN A 38 -3.52 -6.37 -1.12
CA ASN A 38 -4.01 -5.22 -0.35
C ASN A 38 -3.62 -5.27 1.14
N GLY A 39 -3.38 -6.46 1.68
CA GLY A 39 -3.09 -6.64 3.10
C GLY A 39 -1.77 -5.97 3.51
N ALA A 40 -1.80 -5.22 4.61
CA ALA A 40 -0.64 -4.61 5.26
C ALA A 40 -0.98 -4.29 6.72
N LEU A 41 0.04 -4.23 7.57
CA LEU A 41 -0.05 -3.59 8.88
C LEU A 41 0.12 -2.07 8.70
N VAL A 42 -0.99 -1.34 8.80
CA VAL A 42 -1.03 0.12 8.70
C VAL A 42 -0.92 0.71 10.10
N HIS A 43 0.24 1.28 10.44
CA HIS A 43 0.46 1.88 11.75
C HIS A 43 1.34 3.15 11.65
N TRP A 44 0.80 4.27 12.13
CA TRP A 44 1.41 5.60 11.96
C TRP A 44 2.64 5.85 12.86
N VAL A 45 2.79 5.09 13.94
CA VAL A 45 3.84 5.31 14.96
C VAL A 45 4.92 4.23 14.95
N PHE A 46 4.66 3.07 14.33
CA PHE A 46 5.60 1.95 14.44
C PHE A 46 6.83 2.17 13.57
N PRO A 47 8.03 1.80 14.05
CA PRO A 47 9.24 1.86 13.26
C PRO A 47 9.20 0.80 12.16
N TYR A 48 10.00 0.99 11.11
CA TYR A 48 10.12 0.09 9.97
C TYR A 48 10.27 -1.38 10.37
N ASP A 49 11.15 -1.69 11.32
CA ASP A 49 11.45 -3.08 11.71
C ASP A 49 10.23 -3.85 12.22
N LYS A 50 9.28 -3.17 12.86
CA LYS A 50 8.02 -3.77 13.33
C LYS A 50 7.03 -4.03 12.20
N LEU A 51 7.16 -3.32 11.09
CA LEU A 51 6.27 -3.40 9.93
C LEU A 51 6.88 -4.21 8.79
N ARG A 52 8.20 -4.48 8.82
CA ARG A 52 8.95 -5.13 7.75
C ARG A 52 8.39 -6.50 7.38
N ALA A 53 8.09 -7.35 8.37
CA ALA A 53 7.55 -8.68 8.10
C ALA A 53 6.17 -8.63 7.41
N PRO A 54 5.12 -8.02 8.00
CA PRO A 54 3.78 -8.04 7.41
C PRO A 54 3.63 -7.17 6.16
N ASN A 55 4.56 -6.26 5.86
CA ASN A 55 4.46 -5.37 4.69
C ASN A 55 5.49 -5.74 3.61
N VAL A 56 6.78 -5.74 3.94
CA VAL A 56 7.87 -5.90 2.95
C VAL A 56 8.06 -7.37 2.59
N LEU A 57 8.22 -8.25 3.58
CA LEU A 57 8.39 -9.68 3.32
C LEU A 57 7.11 -10.28 2.73
N ALA A 58 5.94 -9.85 3.20
CA ALA A 58 4.66 -10.20 2.59
C ALA A 58 4.60 -9.85 1.10
N THR A 59 5.18 -8.72 0.69
CA THR A 59 5.26 -8.33 -0.74
C THR A 59 6.14 -9.30 -1.52
N LEU A 60 7.29 -9.74 -0.97
CA LEU A 60 8.12 -10.77 -1.60
C LEU A 60 7.36 -12.10 -1.73
N THR A 61 6.62 -12.49 -0.70
CA THR A 61 5.78 -13.69 -0.73
C THR A 61 4.68 -13.57 -1.78
N ALA A 62 4.07 -12.39 -1.96
CA ALA A 62 3.09 -12.13 -3.02
C ALA A 62 3.71 -12.23 -4.43
N ILE A 63 4.92 -11.68 -4.61
CA ILE A 63 5.70 -11.82 -5.86
C ILE A 63 6.00 -13.30 -6.14
N ASN A 64 6.40 -14.06 -5.12
CA ASN A 64 6.65 -15.49 -5.23
C ASN A 64 5.39 -16.26 -5.64
N LEU A 65 4.24 -15.97 -5.01
CA LEU A 65 2.96 -16.58 -5.37
C LEU A 65 2.56 -16.28 -6.82
N ALA A 66 2.74 -15.02 -7.25
CA ALA A 66 2.46 -14.59 -8.62
C ALA A 66 3.36 -15.24 -9.67
N SER A 67 4.53 -15.72 -9.26
CA SER A 67 5.55 -16.34 -10.12
C SER A 67 5.61 -17.88 -10.00
N THR A 68 4.85 -18.49 -9.09
CA THR A 68 4.81 -19.95 -8.87
C THR A 68 3.72 -20.59 -9.72
N GLY A 69 3.99 -21.72 -10.39
CA GLY A 69 3.00 -22.40 -11.23
C GLY A 69 2.71 -21.61 -12.50
N LYS A 70 1.45 -21.22 -12.73
CA LYS A 70 1.09 -20.35 -13.85
C LYS A 70 1.39 -18.87 -13.55
N PRO A 71 1.81 -18.07 -14.54
CA PRO A 71 1.98 -16.62 -14.38
C PRO A 71 0.68 -15.93 -13.95
N LYS A 72 0.79 -14.97 -13.02
CA LYS A 72 -0.35 -14.19 -12.51
C LYS A 72 -0.05 -12.71 -12.58
N SER A 73 -1.08 -11.90 -12.86
CA SER A 73 -0.97 -10.46 -12.67
C SER A 73 -0.97 -10.12 -11.18
N LEU A 74 -0.06 -9.25 -10.74
CA LEU A 74 0.02 -8.77 -9.35
C LEU A 74 -0.43 -7.31 -9.25
N VAL A 75 -1.50 -7.05 -8.49
CA VAL A 75 -1.92 -5.70 -8.13
C VAL A 75 -1.49 -5.43 -6.70
N PHE A 76 -0.66 -4.41 -6.50
CA PHE A 76 -0.20 -3.99 -5.19
C PHE A 76 -0.86 -2.69 -4.77
N VAL A 77 -1.50 -2.70 -3.60
CA VAL A 77 -2.05 -1.48 -2.99
C VAL A 77 -0.97 -0.85 -2.12
N SER A 78 -0.32 0.16 -2.66
CA SER A 78 0.64 1.01 -1.96
C SER A 78 -0.07 2.16 -1.23
N SER A 79 0.55 3.32 -1.14
CA SER A 79 0.00 4.55 -0.57
C SER A 79 0.82 5.75 -1.03
N THR A 80 0.21 6.93 -1.10
CA THR A 80 0.97 8.19 -1.26
C THR A 80 1.99 8.40 -0.15
N SER A 81 1.89 7.72 1.00
CA SER A 81 2.93 7.69 2.04
C SER A 81 4.29 7.19 1.54
N ALA A 82 4.37 6.48 0.41
CA ALA A 82 5.64 6.09 -0.20
C ALA A 82 6.43 7.27 -0.79
N ILE A 83 5.77 8.42 -1.02
CA ILE A 83 6.34 9.64 -1.58
C ILE A 83 6.13 10.87 -0.68
N ASP A 84 5.70 10.68 0.57
CA ASP A 84 5.39 11.75 1.52
C ASP A 84 6.67 12.38 2.08
N THR A 85 7.31 13.22 1.27
CA THR A 85 8.58 13.90 1.56
C THR A 85 8.62 15.30 0.95
N ASP A 86 9.41 16.19 1.56
CA ASP A 86 9.61 17.57 1.08
C ASP A 86 10.05 17.64 -0.39
N HIS A 87 10.72 16.60 -0.90
CA HIS A 87 11.13 16.53 -2.30
C HIS A 87 9.91 16.58 -3.23
N TYR A 88 8.94 15.69 -3.04
CA TYR A 88 7.76 15.61 -3.90
C TYR A 88 6.77 16.76 -3.65
N VAL A 89 6.75 17.31 -2.44
CA VAL A 89 6.00 18.56 -2.16
C VAL A 89 6.56 19.70 -3.02
N LYS A 90 7.86 19.96 -2.96
CA LYS A 90 8.53 21.01 -3.75
C LYS A 90 8.42 20.76 -5.25
N LEU A 91 8.54 19.50 -5.68
CA LEU A 91 8.36 19.12 -7.08
C LEU A 91 6.95 19.46 -7.55
N SER A 92 5.93 19.04 -6.80
CA SER A 92 4.53 19.34 -7.12
C SER A 92 4.27 20.85 -7.21
N GLU A 93 4.79 21.63 -6.26
CA GLU A 93 4.68 23.09 -6.28
C GLU A 93 5.37 23.73 -7.48
N SER A 94 6.54 23.20 -7.85
CA SER A 94 7.30 23.71 -9.00
C SER A 94 6.55 23.44 -10.32
N LEU A 95 5.99 22.25 -10.47
CA LEU A 95 5.22 21.83 -11.65
C LEU A 95 3.90 22.60 -11.76
N ALA A 96 3.23 22.89 -10.64
CA ALA A 96 2.01 23.68 -10.64
C ALA A 96 2.21 25.14 -11.13
N ARG A 97 3.45 25.65 -11.09
CA ARG A 97 3.81 26.98 -11.61
C ARG A 97 4.36 26.93 -13.03
N ASP A 98 4.53 25.74 -13.61
CA ASP A 98 5.10 25.55 -14.93
C ASP A 98 4.13 26.02 -16.03
N PRO A 99 4.54 26.92 -16.95
CA PRO A 99 3.71 27.38 -18.06
C PRO A 99 3.25 26.27 -19.01
N SER A 100 3.89 25.10 -19.01
CA SER A 100 3.52 23.93 -19.81
C SER A 100 2.24 23.24 -19.34
N GLY A 101 1.69 23.62 -18.17
CA GLY A 101 0.41 23.13 -17.67
C GLY A 101 0.47 21.80 -16.91
N ALA A 102 1.66 21.39 -16.45
CA ALA A 102 1.80 20.24 -15.54
C ALA A 102 1.01 20.46 -14.24
N ARG A 103 0.36 19.40 -13.72
CA ARG A 103 -0.58 19.51 -12.58
C ARG A 103 -0.13 18.81 -11.30
N GLY A 104 1.14 18.44 -11.22
CA GLY A 104 1.74 17.78 -10.05
C GLY A 104 2.69 16.65 -10.43
N VAL A 105 3.14 15.92 -9.42
CA VAL A 105 3.99 14.72 -9.56
C VAL A 105 3.25 13.67 -10.39
N LEU A 106 3.95 13.10 -11.38
CA LEU A 106 3.39 12.09 -12.26
C LEU A 106 3.52 10.69 -11.64
N GLU A 107 2.60 9.80 -12.00
CA GLU A 107 2.61 8.41 -11.49
C GLU A 107 3.83 7.60 -11.95
N ASN A 108 4.47 8.03 -13.05
CA ASN A 108 5.68 7.42 -13.60
C ASN A 108 6.98 8.09 -13.14
N ASP A 109 6.91 9.13 -12.28
CA ASP A 109 8.10 9.69 -11.65
C ASP A 109 8.77 8.63 -10.78
N ASP A 110 10.11 8.67 -10.73
CA ASP A 110 10.86 7.74 -9.90
C ASP A 110 10.65 8.00 -8.40
N LEU A 111 11.05 7.03 -7.58
CA LEU A 111 10.90 7.06 -6.12
C LEU A 111 12.15 7.55 -5.36
N GLU A 112 13.22 7.96 -6.03
CA GLU A 112 14.51 8.25 -5.38
C GLU A 112 14.44 9.48 -4.46
N GLY A 113 13.54 10.43 -4.73
CA GLY A 113 13.29 11.59 -3.86
C GLY A 113 12.86 11.22 -2.43
N ALA A 114 12.32 10.01 -2.25
CA ALA A 114 11.86 9.48 -0.96
C ALA A 114 12.84 8.51 -0.28
N ARG A 115 13.96 8.17 -0.94
CA ARG A 115 14.88 7.10 -0.51
C ARG A 115 15.40 7.23 0.94
N SER A 116 15.65 8.46 1.40
CA SER A 116 16.29 8.73 2.70
C SER A 116 15.52 9.71 3.58
N SER A 117 14.40 10.25 3.10
CA SER A 117 13.68 11.37 3.72
C SER A 117 12.31 10.99 4.29
N LEU A 118 11.84 9.75 4.08
CA LEU A 118 10.61 9.24 4.66
C LEU A 118 10.72 9.13 6.19
N LYS A 119 9.84 9.81 6.90
CA LYS A 119 9.85 9.88 8.36
C LYS A 119 9.10 8.72 9.03
N THR A 120 8.05 8.20 8.39
CA THR A 120 7.19 7.15 8.98
C THR A 120 7.67 5.76 8.59
N GLY A 121 7.65 4.82 9.54
CA GLY A 121 7.97 3.41 9.24
C GLY A 121 7.04 2.81 8.19
N TYR A 122 5.76 3.17 8.22
CA TYR A 122 4.78 2.72 7.23
C TYR A 122 5.14 3.19 5.81
N GLY A 123 5.42 4.48 5.62
CA GLY A 123 5.83 5.03 4.33
C GLY A 123 7.10 4.35 3.80
N GLN A 124 8.09 4.14 4.69
CA GLN A 124 9.31 3.39 4.36
C GLN A 124 9.00 1.97 3.88
N THR A 125 8.09 1.23 4.53
CA THR A 125 7.73 -0.12 4.07
C THR A 125 7.06 -0.12 2.69
N LYS A 126 6.16 0.83 2.42
CA LYS A 126 5.51 0.95 1.12
C LYS A 126 6.50 1.29 0.02
N TRP A 127 7.42 2.23 0.28
CA TRP A 127 8.51 2.56 -0.64
C TRP A 127 9.38 1.33 -0.97
N VAL A 128 9.80 0.56 0.04
CA VAL A 128 10.59 -0.65 -0.19
C VAL A 128 9.81 -1.69 -1.00
N SER A 129 8.55 -1.93 -0.67
CA SER A 129 7.68 -2.86 -1.42
C SER A 129 7.55 -2.46 -2.90
N GLU A 130 7.41 -1.17 -3.21
CA GLU A 130 7.38 -0.69 -4.59
C GLU A 130 8.70 -0.90 -5.33
N LYS A 131 9.85 -0.65 -4.68
CA LYS A 131 11.17 -0.93 -5.29
C LYS A 131 11.34 -2.41 -5.62
N LEU A 132 10.86 -3.31 -4.75
CA LEU A 132 10.88 -4.76 -4.99
C LEU A 132 10.00 -5.12 -6.20
N LEU A 133 8.82 -4.50 -6.32
CA LEU A 133 7.92 -4.71 -7.45
C LEU A 133 8.46 -4.15 -8.76
N PHE A 134 9.17 -3.02 -8.75
CA PHE A 134 9.85 -2.52 -9.93
C PHE A 134 10.92 -3.49 -10.43
N GLU A 135 11.70 -4.07 -9.52
CA GLU A 135 12.68 -5.09 -9.88
C GLU A 135 12.01 -6.38 -10.38
N ALA A 136 10.90 -6.81 -9.76
CA ALA A 136 10.12 -7.95 -10.25
C ALA A 136 9.54 -7.68 -11.65
N GLY A 137 9.02 -6.48 -11.90
CA GLY A 137 8.52 -6.05 -13.20
C GLY A 137 9.61 -6.04 -14.26
N ARG A 138 10.81 -5.55 -13.93
CA ARG A 138 12.00 -5.62 -14.80
C ARG A 138 12.36 -7.07 -15.18
N ARG A 139 12.02 -8.05 -14.32
CA ARG A 139 12.22 -9.48 -14.55
C ARG A 139 11.03 -10.17 -15.24
N GLY A 140 9.99 -9.42 -15.63
CA GLY A 140 8.86 -9.93 -16.40
C GLY A 140 7.56 -10.11 -15.62
N LEU A 141 7.49 -9.72 -14.34
CA LEU A 141 6.23 -9.73 -13.61
C LEU A 141 5.28 -8.65 -14.17
N CYS A 142 4.06 -9.04 -14.55
CA CYS A 142 3.03 -8.11 -14.99
C CYS A 142 2.15 -7.67 -13.82
N GLY A 143 1.85 -6.37 -13.73
CA GLY A 143 1.09 -5.87 -12.59
C GLY A 143 0.87 -4.37 -12.55
N HIS A 144 0.21 -3.92 -11.47
CA HIS A 144 -0.09 -2.51 -11.23
C HIS A 144 0.22 -2.15 -9.78
N ILE A 145 0.73 -0.95 -9.58
CA ILE A 145 0.85 -0.32 -8.26
C ILE A 145 -0.22 0.77 -8.18
N VAL A 146 -1.04 0.72 -7.14
CA VAL A 146 -2.04 1.75 -6.85
C VAL A 146 -1.59 2.49 -5.60
N ARG A 147 -1.52 3.83 -5.64
CA ARG A 147 -1.14 4.66 -4.49
C ARG A 147 -2.33 5.50 -4.00
N PRO A 148 -3.26 4.93 -3.21
CA PRO A 148 -4.31 5.72 -2.59
C PRO A 148 -3.74 6.79 -1.65
N GLY A 149 -4.41 7.94 -1.60
CA GLY A 149 -4.27 8.92 -0.52
C GLY A 149 -5.08 8.50 0.70
N TYR A 150 -5.68 9.48 1.38
CA TYR A 150 -6.63 9.18 2.47
C TYR A 150 -7.87 8.45 1.92
N VAL A 151 -8.10 7.24 2.42
CA VAL A 151 -9.32 6.48 2.16
C VAL A 151 -10.30 6.76 3.29
N VAL A 152 -11.38 7.48 2.97
CA VAL A 152 -12.40 7.88 3.93
C VAL A 152 -13.67 7.05 3.77
N GLY A 153 -14.70 7.37 4.55
CA GLY A 153 -15.99 6.68 4.50
C GLY A 153 -16.69 6.78 3.15
N ASP A 154 -17.52 5.78 2.86
CA ASP A 154 -18.37 5.79 1.67
C ASP A 154 -19.29 7.02 1.66
N SER A 155 -19.36 7.70 0.51
CA SER A 155 -20.04 9.00 0.39
C SER A 155 -21.56 8.93 0.52
N ARG A 156 -22.15 7.72 0.47
CA ARG A 156 -23.60 7.51 0.54
C ARG A 156 -24.04 6.90 1.87
N THR A 157 -23.29 5.91 2.36
CA THR A 157 -23.61 5.11 3.54
C THR A 157 -22.84 5.54 4.78
N ALA A 158 -21.79 6.35 4.62
CA ALA A 158 -20.87 6.78 5.67
C ALA A 158 -20.15 5.62 6.40
N VAL A 159 -20.19 4.40 5.85
CA VAL A 159 -19.43 3.27 6.39
C VAL A 159 -17.94 3.59 6.29
N THR A 160 -17.25 3.56 7.42
CA THR A 160 -15.84 3.95 7.50
C THR A 160 -15.09 3.20 8.59
N ASN A 161 -13.75 3.20 8.49
CA ASN A 161 -12.90 2.74 9.58
C ASN A 161 -12.89 3.80 10.69
N THR A 162 -13.69 3.58 11.73
CA THR A 162 -13.78 4.50 12.87
C THR A 162 -12.51 4.59 13.71
N ASP A 163 -11.57 3.66 13.50
CA ASP A 163 -10.27 3.65 14.17
C ASP A 163 -9.19 4.45 13.42
N ASP A 164 -9.51 4.94 12.22
CA ASP A 164 -8.59 5.73 11.40
C ASP A 164 -8.23 7.08 12.07
N PHE A 165 -7.00 7.53 11.81
CA PHE A 165 -6.47 8.79 12.33
C PHE A 165 -7.40 9.97 12.03
N ILE A 166 -7.92 10.09 10.80
CA ILE A 166 -8.72 11.25 10.40
C ILE A 166 -9.99 11.37 11.23
N TRP A 167 -10.65 10.24 11.52
CA TRP A 167 -11.88 10.22 12.29
C TRP A 167 -11.64 10.38 13.79
N ARG A 168 -10.53 9.87 14.30
CA ARG A 168 -10.08 10.14 15.68
C ARG A 168 -9.78 11.63 15.89
N LEU A 169 -9.15 12.29 14.90
CA LEU A 169 -8.92 13.73 14.91
C LEU A 169 -10.24 14.50 14.92
N VAL A 170 -11.14 14.22 13.97
CA VAL A 170 -12.46 14.88 13.88
C VAL A 170 -13.25 14.71 15.17
N LYS A 171 -13.28 13.50 15.73
CA LYS A 171 -13.92 13.24 17.03
C LYS A 171 -13.34 14.11 18.14
N GLY A 172 -12.01 14.21 18.22
CA GLY A 172 -11.32 15.06 19.20
C GLY A 172 -11.72 16.53 19.05
N CYS A 173 -11.73 17.05 17.82
CA CYS A 173 -12.16 18.43 17.54
C CYS A 173 -13.59 18.69 18.01
N VAL A 174 -14.53 17.78 17.69
CA VAL A 174 -15.94 17.90 18.08
C VAL A 174 -16.09 17.87 19.60
N GLN A 175 -15.39 16.97 20.29
CA GLN A 175 -15.46 16.86 21.75
C GLN A 175 -14.88 18.06 22.48
N LEU A 176 -13.84 18.68 21.92
CA LEU A 176 -13.20 19.87 22.49
C LEU A 176 -13.91 21.17 22.08
N GLY A 177 -14.72 21.16 21.02
CA GLY A 177 -15.26 22.37 20.42
C GLY A 177 -14.18 23.26 19.78
N LEU A 178 -13.03 22.68 19.43
CA LEU A 178 -11.85 23.36 18.91
C LEU A 178 -11.33 22.66 17.65
N VAL A 179 -10.60 23.39 16.81
CA VAL A 179 -9.87 22.84 15.66
C VAL A 179 -8.40 23.23 15.75
N PRO A 180 -7.47 22.42 15.22
CA PRO A 180 -6.07 22.78 15.16
C PRO A 180 -5.88 24.03 14.28
N ASP A 181 -5.06 24.97 14.74
CA ASP A 181 -4.57 26.08 13.93
C ASP A 181 -3.34 25.59 13.14
N ILE A 182 -3.57 25.20 11.89
CA ILE A 182 -2.54 24.67 11.00
C ILE A 182 -2.40 25.67 9.84
N ASN A 183 -1.51 26.65 10.02
CA ASN A 183 -1.06 27.56 8.97
C ASN A 183 0.33 27.16 8.48
#